data_AF-A0A0N0JWG6-F1
#
_entry.id   AF-A0A0N0JWG6-F1
#
_cell.length_a   1.000
_cell.length_b   1.000
_cell.length_c   1.000
_cell.angle_alpha   90.00
_cell.angle_beta   90.00
_cell.angle_gamma   90.00
#
_symmetry.space_group_name_H-M   'P 1'
#
loop_
_entity.id
_entity.type
_entity.pdbx_description
1 polymer ?
#
loop_
_entity_poly.entity_id
_entity_poly.type
_entity_poly.pdbx_seq_one_letter_code
_entity_poly.pdbx_strand_id
1 'polypeptide(L)'
;MKTLLIGLAAVAMATATRAAPPSPPMTATALAFHVNRFALRVADLPRAVRFWQDAFGAAQERRSQVPNIAPDVEIAFLHLNGEFHIELVGGGELAPQPITPDIASDYRRAGYRHIAFNVSDLDATLARL
;
A
#
# COMPACT_ATOMS: atom_id res chain seq x y z
N MET A 1 -43.28 41.59 15.73
CA MET A 1 -42.05 41.42 14.91
C MET A 1 -42.05 39.98 14.40
N LYS A 2 -42.10 39.79 13.07
CA LYS A 2 -42.11 38.48 12.40
C LYS A 2 -40.67 37.98 12.27
N THR A 3 -40.34 36.81 12.83
CA THR A 3 -39.07 36.14 12.56
C THR A 3 -39.32 34.98 11.61
N LEU A 4 -38.64 35.04 10.47
CA LEU A 4 -38.73 34.16 9.32
C LEU A 4 -37.92 32.87 9.59
N LEU A 5 -38.56 31.69 9.56
CA LEU A 5 -37.85 30.41 9.48
C LEU A 5 -37.37 30.21 8.04
N ILE A 6 -36.05 30.12 7.84
CA ILE A 6 -35.44 29.67 6.57
C ILE A 6 -35.11 28.19 6.75
N GLY A 7 -35.85 27.33 6.05
CA GLY A 7 -35.59 25.89 5.99
C GLY A 7 -34.39 25.60 5.09
N LEU A 8 -33.38 24.94 5.63
CA LEU A 8 -32.24 24.43 4.89
C LEU A 8 -32.60 23.03 4.37
N ALA A 9 -32.88 22.89 3.08
CA ALA A 9 -33.07 21.58 2.44
C ALA A 9 -31.70 20.97 2.17
N ALA A 10 -31.34 19.92 2.91
CA ALA A 10 -30.16 19.12 2.63
C ALA A 10 -30.43 18.20 1.43
N VAL A 11 -29.77 18.46 0.30
CA VAL A 11 -29.78 17.56 -0.85
C VAL A 11 -28.73 16.48 -0.61
N ALA A 12 -29.19 15.27 -0.27
CA ALA A 12 -28.32 14.11 -0.20
C ALA A 12 -27.93 13.67 -1.63
N MET A 13 -26.71 13.96 -2.04
CA MET A 13 -26.12 13.40 -3.27
C MET A 13 -25.78 11.93 -3.01
N ALA A 14 -26.66 11.02 -3.42
CA ALA A 14 -26.36 9.60 -3.43
C ALA A 14 -25.32 9.32 -4.52
N THR A 15 -24.07 9.05 -4.13
CA THR A 15 -23.04 8.54 -5.04
C THR A 15 -23.40 7.12 -5.43
N ALA A 16 -23.86 6.92 -6.66
CA ALA A 16 -24.09 5.59 -7.21
C ALA A 16 -22.74 4.87 -7.36
N THR A 17 -22.51 3.84 -6.55
CA THR A 17 -21.38 2.94 -6.69
C THR A 17 -21.52 2.18 -8.00
N ARG A 18 -20.78 2.58 -9.04
CA ARG A 18 -20.70 1.83 -10.29
C ARG A 18 -19.97 0.53 -10.00
N ALA A 19 -20.67 -0.60 -10.07
CA ALA A 19 -20.05 -1.91 -10.01
C ALA A 19 -19.00 -2.02 -11.13
N ALA A 20 -17.80 -2.50 -10.76
CA ALA A 20 -16.77 -2.79 -11.74
C ALA A 20 -17.28 -3.86 -12.72
N PRO A 21 -16.95 -3.76 -14.03
CA PRO A 21 -17.27 -4.82 -14.96
C PRO A 21 -16.61 -6.14 -14.52
N PRO A 22 -17.23 -7.30 -14.80
CA PRO A 22 -16.64 -8.58 -14.47
C PRO A 22 -15.30 -8.74 -15.20
N SER A 23 -14.29 -9.25 -14.47
CA SER A 23 -13.00 -9.57 -15.08
C SER A 23 -13.19 -10.60 -16.20
N PRO A 24 -12.46 -10.47 -17.32
CA PRO A 24 -12.51 -11.46 -18.39
C PRO A 24 -12.09 -12.84 -17.85
N PRO A 25 -12.69 -13.94 -18.34
CA PRO A 25 -12.33 -15.27 -17.89
C PRO A 25 -10.86 -15.53 -18.23
N MET A 26 -10.08 -15.97 -17.24
CA MET A 26 -8.74 -16.50 -17.48
C MET A 26 -8.85 -17.68 -18.44
N THR A 27 -8.18 -17.63 -19.58
CA THR A 27 -8.15 -18.74 -20.54
C THR A 27 -7.52 -19.97 -19.90
N ALA A 28 -8.00 -21.16 -20.25
CA ALA A 28 -7.59 -22.45 -19.67
C ALA A 28 -6.10 -22.82 -19.88
N THR A 29 -5.33 -21.96 -20.54
CA THR A 29 -3.88 -22.09 -20.75
C THR A 29 -3.05 -21.16 -19.86
N ALA A 30 -3.70 -20.34 -19.02
CA ALA A 30 -3.01 -19.46 -18.09
C ALA A 30 -2.37 -20.26 -16.95
N LEU A 31 -1.17 -19.85 -16.54
CA LEU A 31 -0.53 -20.39 -15.35
C LEU A 31 -1.44 -20.19 -14.13
N ALA A 32 -1.56 -21.21 -13.29
CA ALA A 32 -2.15 -21.07 -11.96
C ALA A 32 -1.09 -20.44 -11.04
N PHE A 33 -1.21 -19.14 -10.74
CA PHE A 33 -0.30 -18.41 -9.87
C PHE A 33 -1.07 -17.49 -8.91
N HIS A 34 -0.43 -17.14 -7.80
CA HIS A 34 -0.85 -16.06 -6.92
C HIS A 34 0.34 -15.12 -6.70
N VAL A 35 0.06 -13.83 -6.50
CA VAL A 35 1.12 -12.89 -6.11
C VAL A 35 1.50 -13.21 -4.67
N ASN A 36 2.71 -13.69 -4.50
CA ASN A 36 3.17 -14.13 -3.19
C ASN A 36 3.68 -12.96 -2.32
N ARG A 37 4.40 -12.01 -2.93
CA ARG A 37 5.02 -10.89 -2.20
C ARG A 37 5.42 -9.72 -3.10
N PHE A 38 5.60 -8.54 -2.51
CA PHE A 38 6.48 -7.50 -3.05
C PHE A 38 7.58 -7.14 -2.06
N ALA A 39 8.68 -6.60 -2.57
CA ALA A 39 9.79 -6.10 -1.77
C ALA A 39 9.84 -4.56 -1.83
N LEU A 40 10.07 -3.94 -0.66
CA LEU A 40 10.29 -2.50 -0.51
C LEU A 40 11.64 -2.27 0.15
N ARG A 41 12.46 -1.44 -0.49
CA ARG A 41 13.68 -0.94 0.13
C ARG A 41 13.33 0.18 1.10
N VAL A 42 13.81 0.09 2.34
CA VAL A 42 13.51 1.05 3.42
C VAL A 42 14.77 1.58 4.09
N ALA A 43 14.78 2.86 4.44
CA ALA A 43 15.93 3.50 5.11
C ALA A 43 16.12 3.00 6.55
N ASP A 44 15.02 2.78 7.26
CA ASP A 44 15.00 2.33 8.65
C ASP A 44 14.04 1.14 8.75
N LEU A 45 14.61 -0.07 8.82
CA LEU A 45 13.85 -1.32 8.87
C LEU A 45 13.03 -1.46 10.15
N PRO A 46 13.59 -1.26 11.37
CA PRO A 46 12.78 -1.27 12.59
C PRO A 46 11.59 -0.30 12.54
N ARG A 47 11.77 0.92 12.04
CA ARG A 47 10.68 1.88 11.91
C ARG A 47 9.64 1.45 10.88
N ALA A 48 10.08 0.95 9.73
CA ALA A 48 9.16 0.44 8.70
C ALA A 48 8.35 -0.74 9.21
N VAL A 49 8.98 -1.72 9.88
CA VAL A 49 8.28 -2.87 10.49
C VAL A 49 7.21 -2.40 11.46
N ARG A 50 7.54 -1.49 12.38
CA ARG A 50 6.55 -0.93 13.33
C ARG A 50 5.38 -0.27 12.62
N PHE A 51 5.63 0.55 11.61
CA PHE A 51 4.56 1.18 10.82
C PHE A 51 3.57 0.14 10.27
N TRP A 52 4.07 -0.94 9.66
CA TRP A 52 3.20 -1.98 9.09
C TRP A 52 2.45 -2.78 10.16
N GLN A 53 3.08 -3.03 11.31
CA GLN A 53 2.43 -3.66 12.46
C GLN A 53 1.31 -2.77 13.02
N ASP A 54 1.59 -1.49 13.24
CA ASP A 54 0.68 -0.57 13.91
C ASP A 54 -0.50 -0.17 13.01
N ALA A 55 -0.22 0.16 11.74
CA ALA A 55 -1.23 0.65 10.80
C ALA A 55 -2.08 -0.49 10.22
N PHE A 56 -1.44 -1.59 9.82
CA PHE A 56 -2.08 -2.68 9.06
C PHE A 56 -2.24 -3.98 9.87
N GLY A 57 -1.80 -4.02 11.12
CA GLY A 57 -1.85 -5.25 11.92
C GLY A 57 -0.93 -6.35 11.38
N ALA A 58 0.10 -5.99 10.60
CA ALA A 58 0.99 -6.96 9.98
C ALA A 58 1.71 -7.80 11.04
N ALA A 59 1.88 -9.10 10.80
CA ALA A 59 2.65 -9.98 11.69
C ALA A 59 4.03 -10.24 11.10
N GLN A 60 5.10 -10.05 11.88
CA GLN A 60 6.45 -10.41 11.43
C GLN A 60 6.62 -11.92 11.48
N GLU A 61 6.87 -12.54 10.33
CA GLU A 61 7.13 -13.97 10.21
C GLU A 61 8.56 -14.30 10.61
N ARG A 62 9.51 -13.59 10.00
CA ARG A 62 10.94 -13.85 10.13
C ARG A 62 11.78 -12.65 9.72
N ARG A 63 13.05 -12.69 10.12
CA ARG A 63 14.13 -11.83 9.63
C ARG A 63 15.21 -12.70 9.00
N SER A 64 15.79 -12.22 7.91
CA SER A 64 16.89 -12.91 7.22
C SER A 64 17.97 -11.93 6.82
N GLN A 65 19.22 -12.38 6.90
CA GLN A 65 20.36 -11.71 6.28
C GLN A 65 20.74 -12.45 4.99
N VAL A 66 21.45 -11.77 4.09
CA VAL A 66 21.97 -12.36 2.84
C VAL A 66 23.49 -12.15 2.75
N PRO A 67 24.27 -12.72 3.69
CA PRO A 67 25.67 -12.34 3.93
C PRO A 67 26.59 -12.51 2.73
N ASN A 68 26.29 -13.49 1.85
CA ASN A 68 27.10 -13.78 0.67
C ASN A 68 26.85 -12.84 -0.52
N ILE A 69 25.81 -11.99 -0.45
CA ILE A 69 25.39 -11.11 -1.55
C ILE A 69 25.42 -9.65 -1.10
N ALA A 70 24.84 -9.35 0.05
CA ALA A 70 24.76 -8.01 0.62
C ALA A 70 24.85 -8.12 2.16
N PRO A 71 26.05 -8.13 2.74
CA PRO A 71 26.25 -8.39 4.17
C PRO A 71 25.60 -7.34 5.07
N ASP A 72 25.43 -6.13 4.58
CA ASP A 72 24.81 -5.03 5.32
C ASP A 72 23.29 -4.98 5.18
N VAL A 73 22.69 -5.90 4.43
CA VAL A 73 21.24 -5.95 4.17
C VAL A 73 20.55 -6.97 5.06
N GLU A 74 19.45 -6.52 5.67
CA GLU A 74 18.51 -7.35 6.42
C GLU A 74 17.12 -7.27 5.79
N ILE A 75 16.42 -8.39 5.73
CA ILE A 75 15.06 -8.50 5.18
C ILE A 75 14.11 -8.92 6.29
N ALA A 76 13.08 -8.11 6.55
CA ALA A 76 11.95 -8.52 7.39
C ALA A 76 10.77 -8.96 6.51
N PHE A 77 10.19 -10.11 6.84
CA PHE A 77 9.06 -10.69 6.14
C PHE A 77 7.81 -10.48 7.00
N LEU A 78 6.83 -9.75 6.47
CA LEU A 78 5.58 -9.43 7.16
C LEU A 78 4.40 -10.07 6.43
N HIS A 79 3.50 -10.74 7.16
CA HIS A 79 2.21 -11.17 6.64
C HIS A 79 1.17 -10.07 6.78
N LEU A 80 0.41 -9.84 5.71
CA LEU A 80 -0.84 -9.09 5.72
C LEU A 80 -1.99 -10.08 5.47
N ASN A 81 -2.90 -10.21 6.44
CA ASN A 81 -4.13 -11.00 6.33
C ASN A 81 -3.92 -12.44 5.80
N GLY A 82 -2.88 -13.12 6.27
CA GLY A 82 -2.65 -14.56 6.03
C GLY A 82 -1.74 -14.86 4.84
N GLU A 83 -2.20 -14.64 3.61
CA GLU A 83 -1.54 -15.22 2.42
C GLU A 83 -0.54 -14.28 1.72
N PHE A 84 -0.63 -12.97 1.98
CA PHE A 84 0.18 -11.98 1.27
C PHE A 84 1.37 -11.48 2.11
N HIS A 85 2.57 -11.49 1.52
CA HIS A 85 3.78 -11.02 2.19
C HIS A 85 4.27 -9.65 1.71
N ILE A 86 4.82 -8.89 2.64
CA ILE A 86 5.69 -7.74 2.37
C ILE A 86 7.11 -8.09 2.81
N GLU A 87 8.07 -7.90 1.91
CA GLU A 87 9.50 -7.94 2.24
C GLU A 87 10.02 -6.51 2.43
N LEU A 88 10.41 -6.17 3.65
CA LEU A 88 11.07 -4.91 3.93
C LEU A 88 12.58 -5.12 3.95
N VAL A 89 13.27 -4.52 3.00
CA VAL A 89 14.71 -4.65 2.81
C VAL A 89 15.39 -3.42 3.42
N GLY A 90 16.07 -3.60 4.54
CA GLY A 90 16.81 -2.60 5.30
C GLY A 90 18.32 -2.74 5.23
N GLY A 91 19.04 -1.77 5.79
CA GLY A 91 20.50 -1.80 5.94
C GLY A 91 21.27 -1.56 4.64
N GLY A 92 22.58 -1.29 4.70
CA GLY A 92 23.38 -0.83 3.56
C GLY A 92 22.99 0.58 3.07
N GLU A 93 23.76 1.12 2.12
CA GLU A 93 23.46 2.43 1.53
C GLU A 93 22.24 2.39 0.61
N LEU A 94 21.43 3.46 0.66
CA LEU A 94 20.37 3.68 -0.32
C LEU A 94 20.92 4.46 -1.49
N ALA A 95 20.73 3.95 -2.71
CA ALA A 95 20.92 4.77 -3.89
C ALA A 95 19.95 5.96 -3.85
N PRO A 96 20.38 7.18 -4.19
CA PRO A 96 19.51 8.33 -4.23
C PRO A 96 18.40 8.10 -5.26
N GLN A 97 17.14 8.40 -4.88
CA GLN A 97 16.07 8.44 -5.88
C GLN A 97 16.24 9.66 -6.78
N PRO A 98 16.02 9.51 -8.10
CA PRO A 98 15.98 10.65 -9.00
C PRO A 98 14.88 11.62 -8.58
N ILE A 99 15.24 12.87 -8.31
CA ILE A 99 14.27 13.95 -8.11
C ILE A 99 13.71 14.32 -9.47
N THR A 100 12.39 14.31 -9.60
CA THR A 100 11.69 14.67 -10.83
C THR A 100 10.97 16.02 -10.64
N PRO A 101 10.95 16.90 -11.66
CA PRO A 101 10.35 18.24 -11.52
C PRO A 101 8.82 18.23 -11.43
N ASP A 102 8.17 17.20 -11.97
CA ASP A 102 6.71 17.08 -12.03
C ASP A 102 6.24 15.62 -12.09
N ILE A 103 4.97 15.38 -11.78
CA ILE A 103 4.38 14.03 -11.76
C ILE A 103 4.43 13.30 -13.12
N ALA A 104 4.40 14.02 -14.25
CA ALA A 104 4.46 13.39 -15.55
C ALA A 104 5.88 12.86 -15.85
N SER A 105 6.91 13.61 -15.49
CA SER A 105 8.30 13.21 -15.54
C SER A 105 8.61 12.08 -14.53
N ASP A 106 7.91 12.10 -13.40
CA ASP A 106 7.92 11.08 -12.36
C ASP A 106 7.40 9.74 -12.91
N TYR A 107 6.22 9.71 -13.53
CA TYR A 107 5.64 8.49 -14.13
C TYR A 107 6.48 7.91 -15.27
N ARG A 108 7.25 8.73 -15.98
CA ARG A 108 8.15 8.24 -17.04
C ARG A 108 9.40 7.55 -16.49
N ARG A 109 9.74 7.71 -15.20
CA ARG A 109 11.06 7.35 -14.67
C ARG A 109 11.07 6.31 -13.54
N ALA A 110 10.23 6.40 -12.52
CA ALA A 110 10.49 5.56 -11.33
C ALA A 110 9.87 4.17 -11.34
N GLY A 111 9.08 3.79 -12.35
CA GLY A 111 8.41 2.50 -12.34
C GLY A 111 7.38 2.39 -11.19
N TYR A 112 7.67 1.60 -10.16
CA TYR A 112 6.76 1.33 -9.05
C TYR A 112 6.53 2.58 -8.17
N ARG A 113 5.26 2.88 -7.84
CA ARG A 113 4.90 4.11 -7.12
C ARG A 113 4.16 3.90 -5.82
N HIS A 114 3.13 3.10 -5.84
CA HIS A 114 2.32 2.87 -4.66
C HIS A 114 1.75 1.47 -4.66
N ILE A 115 1.43 1.02 -3.46
CA ILE A 115 0.52 -0.09 -3.21
C ILE A 115 -0.74 0.54 -2.69
N ALA A 116 -1.87 0.08 -3.20
CA ALA A 116 -3.18 0.46 -2.70
C ALA A 116 -3.83 -0.75 -2.03
N PHE A 117 -4.42 -0.52 -0.88
CA PHE A 117 -5.24 -1.50 -0.19
C PHE A 117 -6.69 -1.04 -0.22
N ASN A 118 -7.61 -1.96 -0.48
CA ASN A 118 -9.02 -1.70 -0.26
C ASN A 118 -9.29 -1.73 1.24
N VAL A 119 -10.02 -0.73 1.73
CA VAL A 119 -10.50 -0.65 3.11
C VAL A 119 -12.02 -0.57 3.09
N SER A 120 -12.67 -1.05 4.15
CA SER A 120 -14.14 -1.03 4.25
C SER A 120 -14.70 0.38 4.43
N ASP A 121 -13.94 1.26 5.08
CA ASP A 121 -14.30 2.65 5.37
C ASP A 121 -13.02 3.51 5.32
N LEU A 122 -12.95 4.43 4.34
CA LEU A 122 -11.78 5.28 4.15
C LEU A 122 -11.65 6.35 5.24
N ASP A 123 -12.76 7.00 5.61
CA ASP A 123 -12.74 8.12 6.56
C ASP A 123 -12.38 7.62 7.96
N ALA A 124 -12.95 6.50 8.39
CA ALA A 124 -12.58 5.86 9.66
C ALA A 124 -11.12 5.38 9.67
N THR A 125 -10.61 4.90 8.53
CA THR A 125 -9.20 4.49 8.40
C THR A 125 -8.26 5.68 8.56
N LEU A 126 -8.55 6.80 7.88
CA LEU A 126 -7.73 8.00 7.95
C LEU A 126 -7.71 8.63 9.34
N ALA A 127 -8.81 8.58 10.09
CA ALA A 127 -8.86 9.09 11.46
C ALA A 127 -7.98 8.31 12.47
N ARG A 128 -7.49 7.12 12.10
CA ARG A 128 -6.66 6.25 12.96
C ARG A 128 -5.15 6.36 12.66
N LEU A 129 -4.77 6.94 11.52
CA LEU A 129 -3.37 7.09 11.08
C LEU A 129 -2.77 8.41 11.59
#